data_AF-A0A537ESN4-F1
#
_entry.id   AF-A0A537ESN4-F1
#
_cell.length_a   1.000
_cell.length_b   1.000
_cell.length_c   1.000
_cell.angle_alpha   90.00
_cell.angle_beta   90.00
_cell.angle_gamma   90.00
#
_symmetry.space_group_name_H-M   'P 1'
#
loop_
_entity.id
_entity.type
_entity.pdbx_description
1 polymer ?
#
loop_
_entity_poly.entity_id
_entity_poly.type
_entity_poly.pdbx_seq_one_letter_code
_entity_poly.pdbx_strand_id
1 'polypeptide(L)'
;MRIYRRFLRAKKGMSTVFGGLFFVILILMGFNLMLWSFIQYDAYNTTLRSMNQNDQLTISENLVPTNPGAQNFSSVGFNIPVNNLGGTTVSVARIYITNISPTGSTNCTSSPCIIDPSSPVNCTGNGICFFTNGNIAAGEINHLIHVTMPTSVPGQTVNDGSGYKVILSSTRGRLFSFFYPWPVTTTTGGNPGGNFVTNIGPLSIYFDYKSFNFTQGAQTTSQSAFCIPSSTNIVFWLRIANSATDSSVTIRDTTIMQLQAYGVNGFGQFVTIYVVNQTTVNPGGVPGIIPYNNAQPSILPAATANGPASFTLLKFGSTTVDGTAAPSFTRDNNWIMFIGFYYTYRGLTQGETIPFLDMKTTSGYPGSC
;
A
#
# COMPACT_ATOMS: atom_id res chain seq x y z
N MET A 1 -38.49 -3.04 104.33
CA MET A 1 -37.28 -2.52 103.65
C MET A 1 -36.28 -3.60 103.18
N ARG A 2 -36.72 -4.76 102.65
CA ARG A 2 -35.79 -5.80 102.14
C ARG A 2 -35.83 -6.03 100.62
N ILE A 3 -36.84 -5.46 99.94
CA ILE A 3 -37.09 -5.65 98.50
C ILE A 3 -36.34 -4.60 97.64
N TYR A 4 -36.14 -3.38 98.15
CA TYR A 4 -35.52 -2.28 97.41
C TYR A 4 -34.02 -2.49 97.11
N ARG A 5 -33.30 -3.24 97.95
CA ARG A 5 -31.87 -3.55 97.72
C ARG A 5 -31.62 -4.60 96.61
N ARG A 6 -32.61 -5.42 96.25
CA ARG A 6 -32.47 -6.39 95.15
C ARG A 6 -32.62 -5.74 93.77
N PHE A 7 -33.44 -4.70 93.64
CA PHE A 7 -33.61 -3.95 92.38
C PHE A 7 -32.39 -3.09 91.99
N LEU A 8 -31.64 -2.58 92.97
CA LEU A 8 -30.40 -1.83 92.70
C LEU A 8 -29.26 -2.73 92.17
N ARG A 9 -29.25 -4.03 92.51
CA ARG A 9 -28.32 -5.01 91.90
C ARG A 9 -28.80 -5.51 90.54
N ALA A 10 -30.11 -5.57 90.30
CA ALA A 10 -30.69 -5.95 89.00
C ALA A 10 -30.48 -4.90 87.88
N LYS A 11 -30.40 -3.60 88.23
CA LYS A 11 -30.05 -2.53 87.27
C LYS A 11 -28.62 -2.62 86.71
N LYS A 12 -27.68 -3.28 87.40
CA LYS A 12 -26.30 -3.48 86.90
C LYS A 12 -26.20 -4.50 85.76
N GLY A 13 -27.18 -5.40 85.60
CA GLY A 13 -27.18 -6.42 84.53
C GLY A 13 -27.78 -5.95 83.20
N MET A 14 -28.71 -4.99 83.22
CA MET A 14 -29.35 -4.49 81.99
C MET A 14 -28.36 -3.79 81.05
N SER A 15 -27.38 -3.05 81.58
CA SER A 15 -26.34 -2.40 80.76
C SER A 15 -25.48 -3.42 80.00
N THR A 16 -25.22 -4.59 80.59
CA THR A 16 -24.44 -5.66 79.94
C THR A 16 -25.25 -6.35 78.84
N VAL A 17 -26.56 -6.53 79.04
CA VAL A 17 -27.46 -7.11 78.02
C VAL A 17 -27.64 -6.18 76.82
N PHE A 18 -27.89 -4.88 77.07
CA PHE A 18 -27.97 -3.88 75.99
C PHE A 18 -26.63 -3.69 75.27
N GLY A 19 -25.51 -3.71 76.00
CA GLY A 19 -24.17 -3.67 75.40
C GLY A 19 -23.87 -4.90 74.54
N GLY A 20 -24.25 -6.10 74.99
CA GLY A 20 -24.09 -7.34 74.22
C GLY A 20 -24.94 -7.36 72.95
N LEU A 21 -26.18 -6.88 73.02
CA LEU A 21 -27.06 -6.78 71.84
C LEU A 21 -26.53 -5.77 70.81
N PHE A 22 -26.03 -4.62 71.27
CA PHE A 22 -25.39 -3.63 70.40
C PHE A 22 -24.12 -4.18 69.74
N PHE A 23 -23.31 -4.93 70.48
CA PHE A 23 -22.11 -5.59 69.97
C PHE A 23 -22.44 -6.62 68.87
N VAL A 24 -23.48 -7.44 69.07
CA VAL A 24 -23.94 -8.40 68.05
C VAL A 24 -24.41 -7.69 66.78
N ILE A 25 -25.18 -6.59 66.90
CA ILE A 25 -25.64 -5.80 65.74
C ILE A 25 -24.45 -5.19 64.99
N LEU A 26 -23.46 -4.64 65.70
CA LEU A 26 -22.25 -4.09 65.07
C LEU A 26 -21.45 -5.16 64.33
N ILE A 27 -21.31 -6.36 64.91
CA ILE A 27 -20.64 -7.48 64.24
C ILE A 27 -21.40 -7.89 62.98
N LEU A 28 -22.73 -8.01 63.04
CA LEU A 28 -23.56 -8.37 61.88
C LEU A 28 -23.46 -7.32 60.76
N MET A 29 -23.42 -6.03 61.11
CA MET A 29 -23.20 -4.95 60.14
C MET A 29 -21.79 -5.02 59.52
N GLY A 30 -20.76 -5.31 60.33
CA GLY A 30 -19.40 -5.52 59.85
C GLY A 30 -19.28 -6.70 58.88
N PHE A 31 -19.93 -7.83 59.18
CA PHE A 31 -19.98 -8.98 58.28
C PHE A 31 -20.72 -8.65 56.97
N ASN A 32 -21.80 -7.88 57.03
CA ASN A 32 -22.53 -7.47 55.83
C ASN A 32 -21.66 -6.61 54.89
N LEU A 33 -20.94 -5.62 55.43
CA LEU A 33 -20.00 -4.79 54.66
C LEU A 33 -18.84 -5.62 54.06
N MET A 34 -18.33 -6.59 54.82
CA MET A 34 -17.29 -7.50 54.34
C MET A 34 -17.79 -8.38 53.20
N LEU A 35 -18.99 -8.97 53.31
CA LEU A 35 -19.59 -9.78 52.26
C LEU A 35 -19.82 -8.97 50.97
N TRP A 36 -20.29 -7.74 51.10
CA TRP A 36 -20.47 -6.85 49.95
C TRP A 36 -19.14 -6.55 49.24
N SER A 37 -18.07 -6.33 50.02
CA SER A 37 -16.73 -6.11 49.47
C SER A 37 -16.18 -7.33 48.73
N PHE A 38 -16.44 -8.54 49.24
CA PHE A 38 -16.06 -9.78 48.54
C PHE A 38 -16.83 -9.99 47.24
N ILE A 39 -18.14 -9.73 47.23
CA ILE A 39 -18.96 -9.85 46.01
C ILE A 39 -18.48 -8.86 44.94
N GLN A 40 -18.17 -7.63 45.32
CA GLN A 40 -17.62 -6.64 44.38
C GLN A 40 -16.25 -7.03 43.85
N TYR A 41 -15.37 -7.53 44.72
CA TYR A 41 -14.03 -7.97 44.33
C TYR A 41 -14.10 -9.14 43.33
N ASP A 42 -15.01 -10.09 43.55
CA ASP A 42 -15.19 -11.23 42.65
C ASP A 42 -15.80 -10.81 41.30
N ALA A 43 -16.79 -9.92 41.31
CA ALA A 43 -17.37 -9.35 40.10
C ALA A 43 -16.32 -8.57 39.27
N TYR A 44 -15.46 -7.80 39.94
CA TYR A 44 -14.36 -7.10 39.31
C TYR A 44 -13.36 -8.06 38.68
N ASN A 45 -12.92 -9.09 39.42
CA ASN A 45 -11.95 -10.05 38.90
C ASN A 45 -12.50 -10.87 37.73
N THR A 46 -13.79 -11.21 37.74
CA THR A 46 -14.45 -11.90 36.63
C THR A 46 -14.42 -11.03 35.38
N THR A 47 -14.77 -9.75 35.52
CA THR A 47 -14.72 -8.78 34.42
C THR A 47 -13.29 -8.63 33.90
N LEU A 48 -12.32 -8.44 34.80
CA LEU A 48 -10.90 -8.30 34.46
C LEU A 48 -10.35 -9.53 33.71
N ARG A 49 -10.70 -10.75 34.15
CA ARG A 49 -10.30 -11.99 33.46
C ARG A 49 -10.93 -12.07 32.07
N SER A 50 -12.21 -11.72 31.94
CA SER A 50 -12.89 -11.73 30.64
C SER A 50 -12.31 -10.70 29.66
N MET A 51 -11.95 -9.51 30.15
CA MET A 51 -11.28 -8.47 29.35
C MET A 51 -9.90 -8.94 28.91
N ASN A 52 -9.08 -9.46 29.82
CA ASN A 52 -7.75 -9.99 29.48
C ASN A 52 -7.83 -11.14 28.46
N GLN A 53 -8.79 -12.05 28.59
CA GLN A 53 -8.99 -13.12 27.62
C GLN A 53 -9.40 -12.57 26.25
N ASN A 54 -10.33 -11.62 26.22
CA ASN A 54 -10.75 -10.97 24.97
C ASN A 54 -9.61 -10.21 24.30
N ASP A 55 -8.76 -9.52 25.06
CA ASP A 55 -7.60 -8.80 24.53
C ASP A 55 -6.59 -9.77 23.91
N GLN A 56 -6.29 -10.87 24.59
CA GLN A 56 -5.39 -11.90 24.06
C GLN A 56 -5.93 -12.51 22.77
N LEU A 57 -7.24 -12.81 22.74
CA LEU A 57 -7.89 -13.32 21.53
C LEU A 57 -7.85 -12.27 20.41
N THR A 58 -8.12 -11.00 20.70
CA THR A 58 -8.12 -9.90 19.72
C THR A 58 -6.73 -9.67 19.10
N ILE A 59 -5.66 -9.74 19.90
CA ILE A 59 -4.28 -9.64 19.42
C ILE A 59 -3.95 -10.82 18.51
N SER A 60 -4.46 -12.02 18.81
CA SER A 60 -4.23 -13.23 18.03
C SER A 60 -5.00 -13.31 16.71
N GLU A 61 -5.98 -12.44 16.46
CA GLU A 61 -6.69 -12.35 15.18
C GLU A 61 -5.76 -11.77 14.11
N ASN A 62 -5.70 -12.36 12.92
CA ASN A 62 -4.94 -11.75 11.82
C ASN A 62 -5.56 -12.09 10.48
N LEU A 63 -6.56 -11.31 10.08
CA LEU A 63 -7.14 -11.41 8.75
C LEU A 63 -6.35 -10.57 7.74
N VAL A 64 -5.93 -11.23 6.66
CA VAL A 64 -5.25 -10.62 5.52
C VAL A 64 -6.11 -10.85 4.28
N PRO A 65 -6.75 -9.80 3.73
CA PRO A 65 -7.43 -9.86 2.43
C PRO A 65 -6.45 -10.28 1.33
N THR A 66 -6.93 -11.06 0.35
CA THR A 66 -6.08 -11.54 -0.76
C THR A 66 -6.43 -10.85 -2.08
N ASN A 67 -5.52 -10.90 -3.06
CA ASN A 67 -5.69 -10.28 -4.38
C ASN A 67 -6.74 -11.10 -5.13
N PRO A 68 -7.79 -10.51 -5.73
CA PRO A 68 -8.01 -9.08 -6.06
C PRO A 68 -8.86 -8.25 -5.09
N GLY A 69 -9.05 -8.66 -3.84
CA GLY A 69 -9.81 -7.95 -2.81
C GLY A 69 -11.33 -8.11 -2.97
N ALA A 70 -11.83 -8.21 -4.20
CA ALA A 70 -13.17 -8.70 -4.52
C ALA A 70 -13.17 -9.46 -5.85
N GLN A 71 -13.83 -10.61 -5.88
CA GLN A 71 -13.88 -11.52 -7.04
C GLN A 71 -15.26 -12.17 -7.19
N ASN A 72 -15.47 -12.92 -8.26
CA ASN A 72 -16.75 -13.60 -8.55
C ASN A 72 -17.96 -12.65 -8.54
N PHE A 73 -17.85 -11.54 -9.26
CA PHE A 73 -18.94 -10.59 -9.42
C PHE A 73 -20.13 -11.24 -10.13
N SER A 74 -21.30 -11.13 -9.52
CA SER A 74 -22.60 -11.45 -10.11
C SER A 74 -23.46 -10.18 -10.15
N SER A 75 -24.65 -10.28 -10.73
CA SER A 75 -25.62 -9.18 -10.74
C SER A 75 -26.12 -8.78 -9.35
N VAL A 76 -25.86 -9.61 -8.32
CA VAL A 76 -26.41 -9.45 -6.96
C VAL A 76 -25.35 -9.46 -5.86
N GLY A 77 -24.07 -9.57 -6.20
CA GLY A 77 -23.04 -9.71 -5.17
C GLY A 77 -21.64 -10.03 -5.67
N PHE A 78 -20.73 -10.18 -4.74
CA PHE A 78 -19.31 -10.50 -4.96
C PHE A 78 -18.72 -11.21 -3.75
N ASN A 79 -17.54 -11.80 -3.91
CA ASN A 79 -16.83 -12.49 -2.85
C ASN A 79 -15.59 -11.70 -2.43
N ILE A 80 -15.35 -11.58 -1.12
CA ILE A 80 -14.12 -11.04 -0.55
C ILE A 80 -13.26 -12.23 -0.09
N PRO A 81 -12.10 -12.48 -0.73
CA PRO A 81 -11.21 -13.53 -0.30
C PRO A 81 -10.29 -13.05 0.84
N VAL A 82 -10.19 -13.84 1.91
CA VAL A 82 -9.39 -13.53 3.09
C VAL A 82 -8.60 -14.75 3.57
N ASN A 83 -7.43 -14.49 4.16
CA ASN A 83 -6.62 -15.48 4.87
C ASN A 83 -6.64 -15.16 6.36
N ASN A 84 -6.86 -16.14 7.21
CA ASN A 84 -6.65 -16.00 8.64
C ASN A 84 -5.27 -16.55 9.02
N LEU A 85 -4.30 -15.66 9.12
CA LEU A 85 -2.94 -15.96 9.60
C LEU A 85 -2.84 -15.90 11.13
N GLY A 86 -3.97 -15.72 11.81
CA GLY A 86 -4.06 -15.64 13.26
C GLY A 86 -4.10 -17.02 13.92
N GLY A 87 -3.89 -17.02 15.24
CA GLY A 87 -3.96 -18.23 16.06
C GLY A 87 -5.39 -18.63 16.47
N THR A 88 -6.39 -17.82 16.12
CA THR A 88 -7.79 -18.02 16.54
C THR A 88 -8.77 -17.73 15.40
N THR A 89 -9.98 -18.30 15.49
CA THR A 89 -11.07 -18.03 14.56
C THR A 89 -11.49 -16.56 14.64
N VAL A 90 -11.62 -15.91 13.48
CA VAL A 90 -12.11 -14.54 13.35
C VAL A 90 -13.54 -14.57 12.80
N SER A 91 -14.45 -13.88 13.48
CA SER A 91 -15.82 -13.71 13.02
C SER A 91 -16.01 -12.25 12.59
N VAL A 92 -16.40 -12.02 11.35
CA VAL A 92 -16.71 -10.69 10.81
C VAL A 92 -18.11 -10.30 11.26
N ALA A 93 -18.20 -9.19 11.99
CA ALA A 93 -19.44 -8.61 12.48
C ALA A 93 -20.07 -7.62 11.51
N ARG A 94 -19.26 -6.90 10.72
CA ARG A 94 -19.73 -5.84 9.82
C ARG A 94 -18.72 -5.52 8.73
N ILE A 95 -19.21 -5.14 7.56
CA ILE A 95 -18.39 -4.67 6.44
C ILE A 95 -18.78 -3.23 6.12
N TYR A 96 -17.79 -2.35 6.04
CA TYR A 96 -17.95 -0.97 5.60
C TYR A 96 -17.32 -0.81 4.23
N ILE A 97 -18.05 -0.20 3.29
CA ILE A 97 -17.55 0.10 1.94
C ILE A 97 -17.73 1.59 1.70
N THR A 98 -16.64 2.27 1.36
CA THR A 98 -16.64 3.70 1.01
C THR A 98 -16.06 3.87 -0.37
N ASN A 99 -16.75 4.59 -1.24
CA ASN A 99 -16.21 4.97 -2.53
C ASN A 99 -15.31 6.20 -2.36
N ILE A 100 -14.08 6.10 -2.84
CA ILE A 100 -13.04 7.13 -2.74
C ILE A 100 -12.72 7.76 -4.11
N SER A 101 -13.44 7.38 -5.16
CA SER A 101 -13.26 7.91 -6.51
C SER A 101 -13.87 9.31 -6.64
N PRO A 102 -13.11 10.33 -7.09
CA PRO A 102 -13.62 11.68 -7.29
C PRO A 102 -14.49 11.84 -8.56
N THR A 103 -14.42 10.88 -9.49
CA THR A 103 -15.06 10.96 -10.81
C THR A 103 -15.87 9.70 -11.17
N GLY A 104 -16.03 8.77 -10.22
CA GLY A 104 -16.72 7.49 -10.40
C GLY A 104 -18.19 7.50 -9.93
N SER A 105 -18.75 6.31 -9.75
CA SER A 105 -20.13 6.14 -9.24
C SER A 105 -20.37 6.91 -7.94
N THR A 106 -21.59 7.42 -7.73
CA THR A 106 -21.99 8.06 -6.48
C THR A 106 -22.30 7.06 -5.36
N ASN A 107 -22.23 5.76 -5.63
CA ASN A 107 -22.53 4.71 -4.64
C ASN A 107 -21.54 4.77 -3.47
N CYS A 108 -22.06 4.79 -2.24
CA CYS A 108 -21.26 4.80 -1.00
C CYS A 108 -20.24 5.98 -0.90
N THR A 109 -20.48 7.11 -1.59
CA THR A 109 -19.58 8.28 -1.61
C THR A 109 -19.83 9.26 -0.45
N SER A 110 -21.08 9.66 -0.22
CA SER A 110 -21.48 10.59 0.84
C SER A 110 -21.67 9.91 2.20
N SER A 111 -21.96 8.61 2.21
CA SER A 111 -22.09 7.77 3.40
C SER A 111 -21.57 6.36 3.10
N PRO A 112 -20.79 5.74 3.99
CA PRO A 112 -20.32 4.38 3.79
C PRO A 112 -21.50 3.41 3.72
N CYS A 113 -21.42 2.44 2.82
CA CYS A 113 -22.35 1.32 2.81
C CYS A 113 -21.99 0.37 3.96
N ILE A 114 -22.96 0.12 4.83
CA ILE A 114 -22.81 -0.69 6.04
C ILE A 114 -23.54 -2.00 5.82
N ILE A 115 -22.82 -3.12 5.85
CA ILE A 115 -23.34 -4.45 5.55
C ILE A 115 -23.19 -5.31 6.79
N ASP A 116 -24.30 -5.85 7.27
CA ASP A 116 -24.39 -6.71 8.45
C ASP A 116 -24.62 -8.19 8.07
N PRO A 117 -24.30 -9.14 8.96
CA PRO A 117 -24.48 -10.56 8.70
C PRO A 117 -25.97 -10.91 8.71
N SER A 118 -26.42 -11.65 7.70
CA SER A 118 -27.69 -12.40 7.65
C SER A 118 -29.01 -11.65 7.89
N SER A 119 -29.02 -10.32 8.04
CA SER A 119 -30.26 -9.54 8.06
C SER A 119 -30.19 -8.47 6.96
N PRO A 120 -31.20 -8.39 6.07
CA PRO A 120 -31.35 -7.29 5.15
C PRO A 120 -31.27 -5.95 5.88
N VAL A 121 -30.15 -5.24 5.76
CA VAL A 121 -30.08 -3.83 6.15
C VAL A 121 -30.27 -3.01 4.88
N ASN A 122 -30.98 -1.88 5.00
CA ASN A 122 -31.18 -0.99 3.88
C ASN A 122 -29.86 -0.24 3.60
N CYS A 123 -29.01 -0.81 2.75
CA CYS A 123 -27.83 -0.11 2.25
C CYS A 123 -28.29 0.93 1.24
N THR A 124 -28.10 2.21 1.58
CA THR A 124 -28.27 3.33 0.64
C THR A 124 -29.66 3.38 -0.02
N GLY A 125 -30.70 3.41 0.80
CA GLY A 125 -31.97 4.06 0.46
C GLY A 125 -32.98 3.28 -0.38
N ASN A 126 -32.67 2.08 -0.91
CA ASN A 126 -33.69 1.25 -1.57
C ASN A 126 -33.26 -0.21 -1.86
N GLY A 127 -32.49 -0.84 -0.96
CA GLY A 127 -31.97 -2.16 -1.27
C GLY A 127 -31.46 -3.01 -0.10
N ILE A 128 -31.66 -4.32 -0.24
CA ILE A 128 -31.23 -5.34 0.71
C ILE A 128 -29.74 -5.64 0.50
N CYS A 129 -28.93 -5.39 1.53
CA CYS A 129 -27.54 -5.84 1.58
C CYS A 129 -27.33 -6.73 2.81
N PHE A 130 -26.52 -7.78 2.64
CA PHE A 130 -26.07 -8.64 3.73
C PHE A 130 -24.81 -9.38 3.29
N PHE A 131 -24.07 -9.94 4.24
CA PHE A 131 -23.02 -10.90 3.92
C PHE A 131 -23.25 -12.24 4.61
N THR A 132 -22.69 -13.30 4.04
CA THR A 132 -22.67 -14.65 4.58
C THR A 132 -21.24 -15.19 4.61
N ASN A 133 -21.04 -16.27 5.36
CA ASN A 133 -19.73 -16.89 5.54
C ASN A 133 -18.69 -15.91 6.15
N GLY A 134 -19.06 -15.26 7.26
CA GLY A 134 -18.18 -14.34 7.99
C GLY A 134 -17.29 -15.00 9.05
N ASN A 135 -17.38 -16.31 9.25
CA ASN A 135 -16.62 -17.04 10.28
C ASN A 135 -15.45 -17.77 9.64
N ILE A 136 -14.24 -17.28 9.90
CA ILE A 136 -13.00 -17.78 9.29
C ILE A 136 -12.17 -18.52 10.34
N ALA A 137 -11.94 -19.81 10.14
CA ALA A 137 -11.19 -20.64 11.07
C ALA A 137 -9.72 -20.21 11.15
N ALA A 138 -9.04 -20.53 12.26
CA ALA A 138 -7.62 -20.26 12.42
C ALA A 138 -6.80 -21.01 11.37
N GLY A 139 -5.88 -20.32 10.67
CA GLY A 139 -5.06 -20.90 9.61
C GLY A 139 -5.80 -21.14 8.28
N GLU A 140 -7.08 -20.76 8.17
CA GLU A 140 -7.83 -20.93 6.94
C GLU A 140 -7.35 -19.95 5.86
N ILE A 141 -7.02 -20.48 4.68
CA ILE A 141 -6.55 -19.72 3.52
C ILE A 141 -7.64 -19.65 2.45
N ASN A 142 -7.72 -18.52 1.76
CA ASN A 142 -8.65 -18.25 0.68
C ASN A 142 -10.13 -18.46 1.05
N HIS A 143 -10.49 -18.10 2.30
CA HIS A 143 -11.87 -18.12 2.74
C HIS A 143 -12.67 -17.02 2.02
N LEU A 144 -13.85 -17.36 1.51
CA LEU A 144 -14.66 -16.46 0.70
C LEU A 144 -15.85 -15.95 1.51
N ILE A 145 -15.83 -14.67 1.85
CA ILE A 145 -16.97 -13.97 2.43
C ILE A 145 -17.86 -13.51 1.28
N HIS A 146 -19.12 -13.97 1.24
CA HIS A 146 -20.05 -13.60 0.17
C HIS A 146 -20.84 -12.36 0.56
N VAL A 147 -20.76 -11.30 -0.26
CA VAL A 147 -21.45 -10.03 -0.04
C VAL A 147 -22.55 -9.89 -1.08
N THR A 148 -23.79 -9.73 -0.61
CA THR A 148 -24.97 -9.47 -1.44
C THR A 148 -25.29 -7.98 -1.42
N MET A 149 -25.52 -7.42 -2.60
CA MET A 149 -25.88 -6.02 -2.84
C MET A 149 -27.19 -5.94 -3.66
N PRO A 150 -27.98 -4.86 -3.51
CA PRO A 150 -29.29 -4.76 -4.14
C PRO A 150 -29.26 -4.57 -5.67
N THR A 151 -30.28 -5.11 -6.34
CA THR A 151 -30.44 -5.15 -7.81
C THR A 151 -31.10 -3.92 -8.45
N SER A 152 -31.60 -2.98 -7.65
CA SER A 152 -32.48 -1.88 -8.12
C SER A 152 -31.75 -0.63 -8.65
N VAL A 153 -30.42 -0.66 -8.80
CA VAL A 153 -29.64 0.45 -9.36
C VAL A 153 -28.70 -0.05 -10.47
N PRO A 154 -28.78 0.46 -11.71
CA PRO A 154 -27.84 0.11 -12.77
C PRO A 154 -26.43 0.60 -12.41
N GLY A 155 -25.44 -0.31 -12.32
CA GLY A 155 -24.02 0.01 -12.05
C GLY A 155 -23.53 -0.25 -10.60
N GLN A 156 -24.17 -1.14 -9.84
CA GLN A 156 -23.94 -1.33 -8.40
C GLN A 156 -23.05 -2.52 -7.97
N THR A 157 -22.25 -3.09 -8.87
CA THR A 157 -21.11 -3.90 -8.42
C THR A 157 -19.96 -2.95 -8.11
N VAL A 158 -19.17 -3.25 -7.07
CA VAL A 158 -17.89 -2.57 -6.77
C VAL A 158 -16.92 -2.60 -7.98
N ASN A 159 -17.27 -3.35 -9.03
CA ASN A 159 -16.62 -3.50 -10.32
C ASN A 159 -17.13 -2.48 -11.38
N ASP A 160 -17.31 -1.21 -10.99
CA ASP A 160 -17.68 -0.10 -11.88
C ASP A 160 -16.47 0.71 -12.37
N GLY A 161 -15.25 0.25 -12.03
CA GLY A 161 -14.00 0.96 -12.32
C GLY A 161 -13.64 2.04 -11.29
N SER A 162 -14.47 2.26 -10.26
CA SER A 162 -14.18 3.19 -9.17
C SER A 162 -13.25 2.58 -8.13
N GLY A 163 -12.56 3.45 -7.38
CA GLY A 163 -11.80 3.06 -6.18
C GLY A 163 -12.68 3.03 -4.93
N TYR A 164 -12.51 2.01 -4.11
CA TYR A 164 -13.23 1.75 -2.88
C TYR A 164 -12.28 1.40 -1.75
N LYS A 165 -12.62 1.83 -0.54
CA LYS A 165 -12.02 1.39 0.70
C LYS A 165 -13.00 0.43 1.39
N VAL A 166 -12.54 -0.78 1.67
CA VAL A 166 -13.32 -1.82 2.35
C VAL A 166 -12.72 -2.06 3.74
N ILE A 167 -13.57 -2.09 4.76
CA ILE A 167 -13.19 -2.34 6.16
C ILE A 167 -14.03 -3.49 6.69
N LEU A 168 -13.38 -4.57 7.11
CA LEU A 168 -13.98 -5.70 7.82
C LEU A 168 -13.81 -5.47 9.32
N SER A 169 -14.89 -5.46 10.07
CA SER A 169 -14.88 -5.39 11.53
C SER A 169 -15.11 -6.78 12.11
N SER A 170 -14.25 -7.25 13.01
CA SER A 170 -14.49 -8.49 13.76
C SER A 170 -15.51 -8.28 14.87
N THR A 171 -16.11 -9.37 15.36
CA THR A 171 -16.98 -9.37 16.56
C THR A 171 -16.24 -8.96 17.82
N ARG A 172 -14.91 -9.05 17.81
CA ARG A 172 -14.04 -8.62 18.92
C ARG A 172 -13.56 -7.17 18.77
N GLY A 173 -14.01 -6.45 17.74
CA GLY A 173 -13.75 -5.02 17.56
C GLY A 173 -12.46 -4.69 16.80
N ARG A 174 -11.75 -5.68 16.25
CA ARG A 174 -10.59 -5.43 15.39
C ARG A 174 -11.04 -5.06 13.98
N LEU A 175 -10.33 -4.12 13.37
CA LEU A 175 -10.61 -3.64 12.03
C LEU A 175 -9.51 -4.10 11.07
N PHE A 176 -9.93 -4.63 9.92
CA PHE A 176 -9.06 -5.03 8.81
C PHE A 176 -9.49 -4.26 7.57
N SER A 177 -8.58 -3.49 6.97
CA SER A 177 -8.95 -2.64 5.82
C SER A 177 -8.10 -2.94 4.59
N PHE A 178 -8.72 -2.85 3.43
CA PHE A 178 -8.06 -2.92 2.13
C PHE A 178 -8.73 -1.98 1.13
N PHE A 179 -8.08 -1.80 -0.02
CA PHE A 179 -8.63 -1.02 -1.13
C PHE A 179 -9.04 -1.95 -2.27
N TYR A 180 -10.15 -1.65 -2.92
CA TYR A 180 -10.66 -2.34 -4.11
C TYR A 180 -10.96 -1.35 -5.24
N PRO A 181 -10.55 -1.58 -6.50
CA PRO A 181 -9.56 -2.58 -6.85
C PRO A 181 -8.31 -2.33 -6.01
N TRP A 182 -7.69 -3.41 -5.53
CA TRP A 182 -6.35 -3.28 -4.96
C TRP A 182 -5.51 -2.54 -6.01
N PRO A 183 -4.60 -1.62 -5.62
CA PRO A 183 -3.80 -0.89 -6.60
C PRO A 183 -3.30 -1.91 -7.62
N VAL A 184 -3.79 -1.75 -8.85
CA VAL A 184 -3.87 -2.83 -9.81
C VAL A 184 -2.46 -3.33 -10.00
N THR A 185 -2.14 -4.53 -9.51
CA THR A 185 -1.15 -5.34 -10.18
C THR A 185 -1.79 -5.64 -11.52
N THR A 186 -1.49 -4.79 -12.51
CA THR A 186 -1.94 -4.96 -13.90
C THR A 186 -1.77 -6.42 -14.26
N THR A 187 -2.88 -7.03 -14.66
CA THR A 187 -3.02 -8.38 -15.19
C THR A 187 -1.73 -8.92 -15.79
N THR A 188 -1.20 -9.97 -15.15
CA THR A 188 -0.54 -11.14 -15.75
C THR A 188 -0.03 -10.93 -17.18
N GLY A 189 1.11 -10.25 -17.23
CA GLY A 189 1.96 -10.01 -18.39
C GLY A 189 3.21 -9.25 -17.95
N GLY A 190 3.94 -9.79 -16.96
CA GLY A 190 5.18 -9.21 -16.42
C GLY A 190 4.98 -8.39 -15.13
N ASN A 191 5.61 -8.85 -14.05
CA ASN A 191 5.46 -8.52 -12.62
C ASN A 191 6.03 -7.11 -12.22
N PRO A 192 6.36 -6.75 -10.97
CA PRO A 192 5.77 -5.69 -10.12
C PRO A 192 6.77 -4.57 -9.69
N GLY A 193 6.38 -3.30 -9.58
CA GLY A 193 7.34 -2.31 -9.04
C GLY A 193 6.73 -0.95 -8.83
N GLY A 194 6.87 -0.43 -7.61
CA GLY A 194 6.52 0.95 -7.29
C GLY A 194 7.13 1.88 -8.33
N ASN A 195 6.29 2.72 -8.92
CA ASN A 195 6.75 3.80 -9.78
C ASN A 195 7.53 4.77 -8.89
N PHE A 196 8.84 4.56 -8.73
CA PHE A 196 9.69 5.62 -8.24
C PHE A 196 9.71 6.68 -9.34
N VAL A 197 8.96 7.75 -9.10
CA VAL A 197 8.87 8.90 -9.99
C VAL A 197 9.60 10.05 -9.35
N THR A 198 10.57 10.59 -10.07
CA THR A 198 11.19 11.85 -9.73
C THR A 198 10.62 12.92 -10.65
N ASN A 199 10.03 13.96 -10.06
CA ASN A 199 9.53 15.12 -10.80
C ASN A 199 10.54 16.25 -10.68
N ILE A 200 11.05 16.73 -11.81
CA ILE A 200 11.98 17.85 -11.90
C ILE A 200 11.49 18.74 -13.05
N GLY A 201 11.17 19.98 -12.72
CA GLY A 201 10.52 20.90 -13.65
C GLY A 201 9.24 20.30 -14.26
N PRO A 202 9.05 20.37 -15.59
CA PRO A 202 7.93 19.77 -16.30
C PRO A 202 8.12 18.27 -16.57
N LEU A 203 9.22 17.65 -16.12
CA LEU A 203 9.52 16.24 -16.41
C LEU A 203 9.16 15.34 -15.22
N SER A 204 8.44 14.26 -15.52
CA SER A 204 8.24 13.10 -14.65
C SER A 204 9.06 11.93 -15.17
N ILE A 205 9.93 11.40 -14.33
CA ILE A 205 10.97 10.45 -14.75
C ILE A 205 10.86 9.19 -13.90
N TYR A 206 10.79 8.03 -14.58
CA TYR A 206 10.41 6.77 -13.96
C TYR A 206 11.62 5.85 -13.83
N PHE A 207 12.01 5.53 -12.60
CA PHE A 207 13.09 4.59 -12.31
C PHE A 207 12.55 3.34 -11.62
N ASP A 208 12.00 2.46 -12.43
CA ASP A 208 11.56 1.12 -12.01
C ASP A 208 12.12 0.07 -12.98
N TYR A 209 11.99 -1.21 -12.64
CA TYR A 209 12.51 -2.35 -13.42
C TYR A 209 11.93 -2.49 -14.83
N LYS A 210 10.89 -1.72 -15.20
CA LYS A 210 10.28 -1.66 -16.54
C LYS A 210 10.57 -0.33 -17.25
N SER A 211 10.86 0.72 -16.50
CA SER A 211 11.03 2.07 -16.99
C SER A 211 12.48 2.43 -17.23
N PHE A 212 13.42 1.80 -16.51
CA PHE A 212 14.85 1.92 -16.71
C PHE A 212 15.44 0.58 -17.16
N ASN A 213 15.62 0.45 -18.48
CA ASN A 213 16.07 -0.77 -19.13
C ASN A 213 17.30 -0.53 -20.01
N PHE A 214 17.89 -1.60 -20.49
CA PHE A 214 18.93 -1.57 -21.49
C PHE A 214 18.74 -2.69 -22.53
N THR A 215 19.46 -2.55 -23.64
CA THR A 215 19.63 -3.58 -24.67
C THR A 215 21.10 -3.68 -25.02
N GLN A 216 21.57 -4.89 -25.35
CA GLN A 216 22.94 -5.14 -25.76
C GLN A 216 23.02 -6.01 -27.03
N GLY A 217 24.15 -5.97 -27.73
CA GLY A 217 24.36 -6.73 -28.96
C GLY A 217 23.22 -6.53 -29.96
N ALA A 218 22.62 -7.63 -30.42
CA ALA A 218 21.46 -7.62 -31.33
C ALA A 218 20.10 -7.85 -30.63
N GLN A 219 20.03 -7.74 -29.30
CA GLN A 219 18.79 -7.94 -28.55
C GLN A 219 17.73 -6.92 -28.98
N THR A 220 16.49 -7.34 -29.20
CA THR A 220 15.37 -6.45 -29.52
C THR A 220 14.44 -6.20 -28.34
N THR A 221 14.55 -7.04 -27.30
CA THR A 221 13.80 -6.93 -26.05
C THR A 221 14.71 -6.36 -24.97
N SER A 222 14.28 -5.29 -24.32
CA SER A 222 15.03 -4.63 -23.25
C SER A 222 14.94 -5.39 -21.92
N GLN A 223 15.99 -5.32 -21.11
CA GLN A 223 16.08 -5.90 -19.76
C GLN A 223 16.37 -4.79 -18.74
N SER A 224 16.07 -5.02 -17.46
CA SER A 224 16.30 -4.01 -16.41
C SER A 224 17.75 -3.55 -16.35
N ALA A 225 17.97 -2.24 -16.23
CA ALA A 225 19.29 -1.62 -16.23
C ALA A 225 19.94 -1.45 -14.84
N PHE A 226 19.31 -1.95 -13.77
CA PHE A 226 19.91 -1.93 -12.43
C PHE A 226 21.14 -2.85 -12.29
N CYS A 227 21.23 -3.88 -13.14
CA CYS A 227 22.41 -4.72 -13.26
C CYS A 227 22.66 -5.04 -14.73
N ILE A 228 23.87 -4.77 -15.22
CA ILE A 228 24.23 -4.85 -16.63
C ILE A 228 25.57 -5.57 -16.83
N PRO A 229 25.86 -6.11 -18.03
CA PRO A 229 27.16 -6.68 -18.33
C PRO A 229 28.26 -5.62 -18.39
N SER A 230 29.46 -5.98 -17.94
CA SER A 230 30.67 -5.22 -18.27
C SER A 230 31.19 -5.60 -19.66
N SER A 231 32.03 -4.73 -20.22
CA SER A 231 32.73 -4.84 -21.51
C SER A 231 31.84 -5.09 -22.73
N THR A 232 30.55 -4.79 -22.61
CA THR A 232 29.57 -4.94 -23.70
C THR A 232 28.98 -3.58 -24.06
N ASN A 233 28.78 -3.36 -25.35
CA ASN A 233 28.11 -2.17 -25.84
C ASN A 233 26.63 -2.23 -25.48
N ILE A 234 26.07 -1.12 -24.97
CA ILE A 234 24.69 -1.06 -24.52
C ILE A 234 23.97 0.20 -24.99
N VAL A 235 22.64 0.15 -24.98
CA VAL A 235 21.73 1.29 -25.11
C VAL A 235 20.80 1.29 -23.92
N PHE A 236 20.71 2.41 -23.20
CA PHE A 236 19.74 2.60 -22.12
C PHE A 236 18.42 3.15 -22.64
N TRP A 237 17.36 2.76 -21.96
CA TRP A 237 15.97 3.04 -22.26
C TRP A 237 15.35 3.60 -20.98
N LEU A 238 14.89 4.84 -21.02
CA LEU A 238 14.30 5.52 -19.87
C LEU A 238 12.91 6.03 -20.22
N ARG A 239 11.90 5.69 -19.42
CA ARG A 239 10.57 6.27 -19.56
C ARG A 239 10.52 7.64 -18.89
N ILE A 240 10.05 8.61 -19.65
CA ILE A 240 9.82 9.97 -19.20
C ILE A 240 8.43 10.43 -19.64
N ALA A 241 7.85 11.34 -18.90
CA ALA A 241 6.61 12.02 -19.28
C ALA A 241 6.72 13.50 -18.97
N ASN A 242 5.87 14.29 -19.61
CA ASN A 242 5.71 15.69 -19.28
C ASN A 242 4.51 15.82 -18.32
N SER A 243 4.73 16.45 -17.18
CA SER A 243 3.71 16.73 -16.16
C SER A 243 3.05 18.10 -16.32
N ALA A 244 3.62 18.98 -17.15
CA ALA A 244 3.06 20.29 -17.41
C ALA A 244 1.89 20.22 -18.39
N THR A 245 0.80 20.92 -18.05
CA THR A 245 -0.47 20.88 -18.81
C THR A 245 -0.56 21.93 -19.92
N ASP A 246 0.40 22.84 -19.98
CA ASP A 246 0.30 24.07 -20.79
C ASP A 246 1.22 24.10 -22.02
N SER A 247 2.26 23.27 -22.07
CA SER A 247 3.15 23.17 -23.23
C SER A 247 3.78 21.79 -23.32
N SER A 248 4.08 21.34 -24.54
CA SER A 248 4.95 20.19 -24.77
C SER A 248 6.40 20.50 -24.36
N VAL A 249 7.17 19.45 -24.11
CA VAL A 249 8.61 19.52 -23.86
C VAL A 249 9.35 18.84 -25.02
N THR A 250 10.36 19.49 -25.56
CA THR A 250 11.19 18.94 -26.65
C THR A 250 12.60 18.66 -26.13
N ILE A 251 13.04 17.41 -26.15
CA ILE A 251 14.39 17.03 -25.70
C ILE A 251 15.45 17.51 -26.70
N ARG A 252 16.60 17.92 -26.19
CA ARG A 252 17.78 18.30 -26.98
C ARG A 252 18.80 17.17 -27.03
N ASP A 253 19.53 17.13 -28.14
CA ASP A 253 20.74 16.32 -28.40
C ASP A 253 21.80 16.38 -27.28
N THR A 254 21.90 17.51 -26.58
CA THR A 254 22.83 17.68 -25.46
C THR A 254 22.38 17.01 -24.17
N THR A 255 21.25 16.30 -24.16
CA THR A 255 20.81 15.50 -22.99
C THR A 255 21.74 14.32 -22.77
N ILE A 256 22.28 14.22 -21.55
CA ILE A 256 23.34 13.26 -21.20
C ILE A 256 23.00 12.44 -19.98
N MET A 257 23.59 11.25 -19.95
CA MET A 257 23.72 10.38 -18.81
C MET A 257 25.20 10.21 -18.50
N GLN A 258 25.62 10.54 -17.29
CA GLN A 258 27.00 10.43 -16.84
C GLN A 258 27.08 9.46 -15.66
N LEU A 259 27.97 8.48 -15.75
CA LEU A 259 28.14 7.45 -14.72
C LEU A 259 29.56 7.48 -14.17
N GLN A 260 29.68 7.34 -12.85
CA GLN A 260 30.95 7.34 -12.11
C GLN A 260 31.01 6.11 -11.20
N ALA A 261 32.15 5.41 -11.17
CA ALA A 261 32.33 4.21 -10.36
C ALA A 261 32.60 4.52 -8.87
N TYR A 262 32.04 3.74 -7.93
CA TYR A 262 32.23 3.90 -6.47
C TYR A 262 33.65 3.55 -5.99
N GLY A 263 34.25 2.49 -6.55
CA GLY A 263 35.41 1.82 -5.98
C GLY A 263 36.80 2.39 -6.32
N VAL A 264 36.90 3.60 -6.87
CA VAL A 264 38.19 4.19 -7.26
C VAL A 264 38.47 5.41 -6.38
N ASN A 265 39.61 5.41 -5.68
CA ASN A 265 40.07 6.57 -4.91
C ASN A 265 40.35 7.76 -5.85
N GLY A 266 39.33 8.59 -6.11
CA GLY A 266 39.37 9.74 -7.04
C GLY A 266 38.23 9.74 -8.07
N PHE A 267 38.19 10.73 -8.98
CA PHE A 267 37.26 10.84 -10.12
C PHE A 267 37.53 9.75 -11.20
N GLY A 268 37.56 8.48 -10.79
CA GLY A 268 38.39 7.45 -11.40
C GLY A 268 37.93 6.81 -12.71
N GLN A 269 36.74 7.11 -13.22
CA GLN A 269 36.30 6.79 -14.59
C GLN A 269 34.91 7.42 -14.80
N PHE A 270 34.74 8.17 -15.89
CA PHE A 270 33.43 8.66 -16.31
C PHE A 270 33.00 7.94 -17.59
N VAL A 271 31.77 7.43 -17.57
CA VAL A 271 31.09 6.99 -18.80
C VAL A 271 30.03 8.04 -19.10
N THR A 272 30.20 8.75 -20.22
CA THR A 272 29.21 9.75 -20.66
C THR A 272 28.48 9.18 -21.86
N ILE A 273 27.16 9.27 -21.83
CA ILE A 273 26.26 8.70 -22.82
C ILE A 273 25.25 9.76 -23.23
N TYR A 274 25.17 10.02 -24.52
CA TYR A 274 24.28 11.00 -25.11
C TYR A 274 22.97 10.33 -25.56
N VAL A 275 21.91 11.14 -25.58
CA VAL A 275 20.63 10.76 -26.15
C VAL A 275 20.79 10.38 -27.63
N VAL A 276 20.02 9.40 -28.07
CA VAL A 276 20.02 8.88 -29.44
C VAL A 276 18.60 8.86 -30.00
N ASN A 277 18.44 8.58 -31.29
CA ASN A 277 17.12 8.52 -31.91
C ASN A 277 16.23 7.47 -31.21
N GLN A 278 14.93 7.76 -31.08
CA GLN A 278 13.96 6.83 -30.48
C GLN A 278 13.85 5.50 -31.24
N THR A 279 14.20 5.47 -32.52
CA THR A 279 14.22 4.26 -33.35
C THR A 279 15.44 3.36 -33.10
N THR A 280 16.45 3.81 -32.34
CA THR A 280 17.61 2.98 -31.94
C THR A 280 17.12 1.81 -31.08
N VAL A 281 17.27 0.57 -31.53
CA VAL A 281 16.81 -0.60 -30.74
C VAL A 281 17.96 -1.21 -29.93
N ASN A 282 19.15 -1.33 -30.49
CA ASN A 282 20.28 -1.98 -29.86
C ASN A 282 21.60 -1.50 -30.48
N PRO A 283 22.73 -1.77 -29.83
CA PRO A 283 24.01 -1.24 -30.29
C PRO A 283 24.68 -2.06 -31.41
N GLY A 284 24.28 -3.32 -31.64
CA GLY A 284 24.95 -4.24 -32.57
C GLY A 284 24.13 -4.68 -33.79
N GLY A 285 22.87 -4.27 -33.91
CA GLY A 285 22.03 -4.55 -35.08
C GLY A 285 22.28 -3.59 -36.24
N VAL A 286 21.55 -3.77 -37.33
CA VAL A 286 21.44 -2.78 -38.41
C VAL A 286 20.14 -2.01 -38.19
N PRO A 287 20.16 -0.67 -38.01
CA PRO A 287 21.27 0.25 -38.25
C PRO A 287 22.21 0.50 -37.06
N GLY A 288 21.96 -0.10 -35.90
CA GLY A 288 22.77 0.09 -34.69
C GLY A 288 22.38 1.37 -33.96
N ILE A 289 23.36 2.13 -33.48
CA ILE A 289 23.13 3.45 -32.88
C ILE A 289 22.78 4.46 -33.96
N ILE A 290 21.58 5.03 -33.88
CA ILE A 290 21.13 6.08 -34.78
C ILE A 290 21.30 7.42 -34.06
N PRO A 291 22.05 8.38 -34.65
CA PRO A 291 22.25 9.70 -34.07
C PRO A 291 20.94 10.39 -33.72
N TYR A 292 20.94 11.19 -32.66
CA TYR A 292 19.81 12.04 -32.36
C TYR A 292 19.55 13.00 -33.54
N ASN A 293 18.28 13.23 -33.86
CA ASN A 293 17.92 14.11 -34.97
C ASN A 293 17.16 15.32 -34.42
N ASN A 294 17.81 16.47 -34.37
CA ASN A 294 17.17 17.72 -33.95
C ASN A 294 16.03 18.17 -34.88
N ALA A 295 15.97 17.69 -36.13
CA ALA A 295 14.83 17.94 -37.03
C ALA A 295 13.62 17.04 -36.72
N GLN A 296 13.82 15.93 -36.00
CA GLN A 296 12.78 15.02 -35.52
C GLN A 296 13.00 14.72 -34.03
N PRO A 297 12.88 15.74 -33.17
CA PRO A 297 13.26 15.59 -31.77
C PRO A 297 12.25 14.72 -31.02
N SER A 298 12.69 14.20 -29.88
CA SER A 298 11.81 13.53 -28.92
C SER A 298 10.91 14.56 -28.26
N ILE A 299 9.62 14.54 -28.60
CA ILE A 299 8.61 15.43 -28.03
C ILE A 299 7.82 14.68 -26.95
N LEU A 300 7.69 15.31 -25.80
CA LEU A 300 6.78 14.89 -24.74
C LEU A 300 5.52 15.77 -24.82
N PRO A 301 4.35 15.18 -25.12
CA PRO A 301 3.11 15.96 -25.21
C PRO A 301 2.75 16.57 -23.85
N ALA A 302 2.03 17.69 -23.86
CA ALA A 302 1.51 18.28 -22.62
C ALA A 302 0.63 17.28 -21.85
N ALA A 303 0.71 17.33 -20.52
CA ALA A 303 -0.17 16.59 -19.65
C ALA A 303 -1.63 17.02 -19.83
N THR A 304 -2.55 16.10 -19.57
CA THR A 304 -3.98 16.43 -19.45
C THR A 304 -4.29 16.87 -18.01
N ALA A 305 -5.52 17.34 -17.77
CA ALA A 305 -6.00 17.60 -16.42
C ALA A 305 -5.92 16.37 -15.48
N ASN A 306 -5.83 15.16 -16.05
CA ASN A 306 -5.74 13.90 -15.32
C ASN A 306 -4.28 13.40 -15.15
N GLY A 307 -3.29 14.23 -15.49
CA GLY A 307 -1.87 13.89 -15.44
C GLY A 307 -1.26 13.60 -16.82
N PRO A 308 -0.02 13.08 -16.85
CA PRO A 308 0.74 12.88 -18.08
C PRO A 308 -0.02 11.99 -19.07
N ALA A 309 -0.19 12.47 -20.31
CA ALA A 309 -1.03 11.80 -21.31
C ALA A 309 -0.44 10.46 -21.80
N SER A 310 0.89 10.38 -21.88
CA SER A 310 1.62 9.21 -22.36
C SER A 310 3.10 9.27 -21.95
N PHE A 311 3.73 8.10 -21.80
CA PHE A 311 5.18 8.01 -21.63
C PHE A 311 5.89 8.08 -22.98
N THR A 312 6.95 8.87 -23.04
CA THR A 312 7.92 8.85 -24.13
C THR A 312 9.13 8.04 -23.68
N LEU A 313 9.59 7.13 -24.54
CA LEU A 313 10.79 6.35 -24.28
C LEU A 313 12.01 7.11 -24.81
N LEU A 314 12.82 7.63 -23.89
CA LEU A 314 14.08 8.26 -24.22
C LEU A 314 15.20 7.22 -24.23
N LYS A 315 16.09 7.31 -25.21
CA LYS A 315 17.18 6.34 -25.39
C LYS A 315 18.53 7.02 -25.32
N PHE A 316 19.48 6.38 -24.65
CA PHE A 316 20.86 6.84 -24.51
C PHE A 316 21.80 5.76 -25.02
N GLY A 317 22.68 6.10 -25.96
CA GLY A 317 23.45 5.06 -26.63
C GLY A 317 24.66 5.52 -27.42
N SER A 318 25.06 6.80 -27.34
CA SER A 318 26.26 7.30 -28.03
C SER A 318 27.28 7.85 -27.04
N THR A 319 28.58 7.68 -27.29
CA THR A 319 29.66 8.28 -26.49
C THR A 319 29.92 9.76 -26.81
N THR A 320 29.34 10.28 -27.90
CA THR A 320 29.41 11.70 -28.30
C THR A 320 28.04 12.23 -28.71
N VAL A 321 27.85 13.55 -28.68
CA VAL A 321 26.66 14.20 -29.28
C VAL A 321 26.57 13.78 -30.75
N ASP A 322 25.37 13.41 -31.20
CA ASP A 322 25.07 12.94 -32.57
C ASP A 322 25.96 11.80 -33.08
N GLY A 323 26.60 11.06 -32.17
CA GLY A 323 27.47 9.94 -32.51
C GLY A 323 26.73 8.64 -32.77
N THR A 324 27.48 7.68 -33.33
CA THR A 324 27.05 6.30 -33.61
C THR A 324 27.80 5.26 -32.78
N ALA A 325 28.74 5.69 -31.94
CA ALA A 325 29.58 4.80 -31.15
C ALA A 325 28.90 4.45 -29.82
N ALA A 326 28.57 3.17 -29.62
CA ALA A 326 27.93 2.71 -28.40
C ALA A 326 28.87 2.75 -27.17
N PRO A 327 28.35 3.11 -25.98
CA PRO A 327 29.12 3.07 -24.74
C PRO A 327 29.27 1.64 -24.22
N SER A 328 30.37 1.39 -23.50
CA SER A 328 30.59 0.16 -22.74
C SER A 328 31.29 0.45 -21.40
N PHE A 329 31.15 -0.46 -20.45
CA PHE A 329 31.74 -0.35 -19.11
C PHE A 329 32.95 -1.25 -19.01
N THR A 330 34.16 -0.70 -18.86
CA THR A 330 35.40 -1.51 -18.95
C THR A 330 35.67 -2.39 -17.72
N ARG A 331 34.85 -2.31 -16.66
CA ARG A 331 35.07 -3.00 -15.37
C ARG A 331 33.76 -3.37 -14.68
N ASP A 332 33.86 -4.34 -13.78
CA ASP A 332 32.82 -4.71 -12.82
C ASP A 332 32.86 -3.72 -11.66
N ASN A 333 31.77 -2.97 -11.43
CA ASN A 333 31.69 -1.99 -10.35
C ASN A 333 30.24 -1.62 -10.04
N ASN A 334 30.04 -0.90 -8.94
CA ASN A 334 28.83 -0.10 -8.75
C ASN A 334 29.08 1.27 -9.39
N TRP A 335 28.03 1.88 -9.92
CA TRP A 335 28.08 3.15 -10.65
C TRP A 335 26.99 4.08 -10.17
N ILE A 336 27.41 5.26 -9.73
CA ILE A 336 26.49 6.36 -9.49
C ILE A 336 26.23 7.08 -10.81
N MET A 337 24.95 7.26 -11.15
CA MET A 337 24.49 7.85 -12.39
C MET A 337 23.84 9.21 -12.14
N PHE A 338 24.21 10.14 -13.00
CA PHE A 338 23.66 11.48 -13.13
C PHE A 338 23.01 11.60 -14.50
N ILE A 339 21.84 12.25 -14.57
CA ILE A 339 21.22 12.54 -15.86
C ILE A 339 20.99 14.04 -15.97
N GLY A 340 21.64 14.67 -16.95
CA GLY A 340 21.47 16.06 -17.30
C GLY A 340 20.48 16.17 -18.46
N PHE A 341 19.26 16.60 -18.17
CA PHE A 341 18.23 16.87 -19.16
C PHE A 341 18.38 18.27 -19.71
N TYR A 342 18.53 18.38 -21.03
CA TYR A 342 18.46 19.65 -21.75
C TYR A 342 17.25 19.60 -22.66
N TYR A 343 16.33 20.54 -22.49
CA TYR A 343 15.08 20.54 -23.24
C TYR A 343 14.59 21.95 -23.52
N THR A 344 13.64 22.07 -24.45
CA THR A 344 12.92 23.31 -24.72
C THR A 344 11.49 23.19 -24.20
N TYR A 345 11.10 24.13 -23.36
CA TYR A 345 9.78 24.22 -22.75
C TYR A 345 9.29 25.67 -22.85
N ARG A 346 8.05 25.88 -23.33
CA ARG A 346 7.50 27.20 -23.66
C ARG A 346 8.41 28.05 -24.58
N GLY A 347 9.11 27.39 -25.51
CA GLY A 347 10.07 28.04 -26.41
C GLY A 347 11.40 28.46 -25.77
N LEU A 348 11.61 28.20 -24.47
CA LEU A 348 12.85 28.51 -23.76
C LEU A 348 13.66 27.24 -23.51
N THR A 349 14.97 27.31 -23.68
CA THR A 349 15.88 26.20 -23.36
C THR A 349 16.14 26.17 -21.85
N GLN A 350 15.99 24.99 -21.26
CA GLN A 350 16.18 24.73 -19.84
C GLN A 350 17.07 23.51 -19.66
N GLY A 351 17.82 23.50 -18.55
CA GLY A 351 18.70 22.42 -18.16
C GLY A 351 18.42 22.02 -16.72
N GLU A 352 18.17 20.74 -16.48
CA GLU A 352 17.90 20.21 -15.15
C GLU A 352 18.65 18.90 -14.93
N THR A 353 19.07 18.66 -13.70
CA THR A 353 19.87 17.49 -13.35
C THR A 353 19.12 16.63 -12.35
N ILE A 354 19.06 15.33 -12.63
CA ILE A 354 18.62 14.34 -11.65
C ILE A 354 19.82 13.94 -10.81
N PRO A 355 19.75 14.09 -9.49
CA PRO A 355 20.96 14.04 -8.70
C PRO A 355 21.56 12.64 -8.62
N PHE A 356 20.83 11.54 -8.36
CA PHE A 356 21.48 10.23 -8.20
C PHE A 356 20.58 9.00 -8.48
N LEU A 357 21.11 8.02 -9.23
CA LEU A 357 20.66 6.61 -9.29
C LEU A 357 21.88 5.69 -9.19
N ASP A 358 21.75 4.49 -8.61
CA ASP A 358 22.84 3.50 -8.54
C ASP A 358 22.53 2.28 -9.42
N MET A 359 23.56 1.70 -10.02
CA MET A 359 23.50 0.48 -10.82
C MET A 359 24.81 -0.31 -10.75
N LYS A 360 24.76 -1.61 -11.06
CA LYS A 360 25.93 -2.49 -11.03
C LYS A 360 26.31 -3.00 -12.43
N THR A 361 27.61 -3.05 -12.73
CA THR A 361 28.16 -3.79 -13.87
C THR A 361 28.84 -5.07 -13.42
N THR A 362 28.71 -6.14 -14.21
CA THR A 362 29.36 -7.42 -13.90
C THR A 362 29.67 -8.26 -15.13
N SER A 363 30.80 -8.96 -15.13
CA SER A 363 31.27 -9.86 -16.19
C SER A 363 30.50 -11.19 -16.24
N GLY A 364 29.82 -11.57 -15.14
CA GLY A 364 29.02 -12.80 -15.03
C GLY A 364 27.53 -12.63 -15.36
N TYR A 365 27.14 -11.53 -16.02
CA TYR A 365 25.74 -11.25 -16.36
C TYR A 365 25.11 -12.37 -17.21
N PRO A 366 23.86 -12.80 -16.94
CA PRO A 366 22.96 -12.32 -15.88
C PRO A 366 23.11 -13.01 -14.52
N GLY A 367 23.99 -14.01 -14.36
CA GLY A 367 24.05 -14.86 -13.16
C GLY A 367 24.73 -14.27 -11.93
N SER A 368 25.47 -13.17 -12.07
CA SER A 368 26.13 -12.44 -10.96
C SER A 368 25.41 -11.13 -10.58
N CYS A 369 24.24 -10.93 -11.19
CA CYS A 369 23.16 -10.08 -10.71
C CYS A 369 22.27 -10.92 -9.78
#